data_AF-A0A7S4LIW2-F1
#
_entry.id   AF-A0A7S4LIW2-F1
#
_cell.length_a   1.000
_cell.length_b   1.000
_cell.length_c   1.000
_cell.angle_alpha   90.00
_cell.angle_beta   90.00
_cell.angle_gamma   90.00
#
_symmetry.space_group_name_H-M   'P 1'
#
loop_
_entity.id
_entity.type
_entity.pdbx_description
1 polymer ?
#
loop_
_entity_poly.entity_id
_entity_poly.type
_entity_poly.pdbx_seq_one_letter_code
_entity_poly.pdbx_strand_id
1 'polypeptide(L)'
;AGPLPYGSIRVVFSDLDGTLYPGAYEEEPKAERRGLLKNMEQVAALQALGIPVIPATGNNVGFAQKKLLVPGSDRKLQDLRVSPGIYCNGALVKGVGGKEIDARPLTAFVPRFVDAWVAAPPAEVAGVCIGG
;
A
#
# COMPACT_ATOMS: atom_id res chain seq x y z
N ALA A 1 -2.50 26.98 -17.53
CA ALA A 1 -2.39 25.51 -17.64
C ALA A 1 -3.79 24.96 -17.92
N GLY A 2 -4.01 24.33 -19.07
CA GLY A 2 -5.31 23.71 -19.38
C GLY A 2 -5.56 22.51 -18.46
N PRO A 3 -6.82 22.10 -18.24
CA PRO A 3 -7.12 20.90 -17.46
C PRO A 3 -6.42 19.70 -18.12
N LEU A 4 -5.69 18.93 -17.31
CA LEU A 4 -5.18 17.62 -17.74
C LEU A 4 -6.36 16.79 -18.30
N PRO A 5 -6.18 16.00 -19.36
CA PRO A 5 -7.25 15.27 -20.02
C PRO A 5 -7.67 14.05 -19.18
N TYR A 6 -8.23 14.29 -18.00
CA TYR A 6 -8.73 13.26 -17.08
C TYR A 6 -9.92 12.47 -17.63
N GLY A 7 -10.47 12.85 -18.79
CA GLY A 7 -11.70 12.27 -19.34
C GLY A 7 -11.66 10.76 -19.61
N SER A 8 -10.47 10.14 -19.65
CA SER A 8 -10.30 8.69 -19.84
C SER A 8 -9.87 7.92 -18.60
N ILE A 9 -9.46 8.58 -17.51
CA ILE A 9 -8.97 7.89 -16.32
C ILE A 9 -10.16 7.31 -15.56
N ARG A 10 -10.19 5.98 -15.43
CA ARG A 10 -11.28 5.24 -14.77
C ARG A 10 -10.94 4.75 -13.37
N VAL A 11 -9.66 4.67 -13.04
CA VAL A 11 -9.15 4.21 -11.75
C VAL A 11 -7.71 4.68 -11.59
N VAL A 12 -7.30 4.97 -10.36
CA VAL A 12 -5.92 5.24 -9.99
C VAL A 12 -5.49 4.17 -8.99
N PHE A 13 -4.39 3.48 -9.30
CA PHE A 13 -3.68 2.67 -8.32
C PHE A 13 -2.52 3.48 -7.79
N SER A 14 -2.35 3.50 -6.47
CA SER A 14 -1.25 4.25 -5.87
C SER A 14 -0.53 3.38 -4.86
N ASP A 15 0.81 3.43 -4.90
CA ASP A 15 1.59 2.92 -3.79
C ASP A 15 1.27 3.71 -2.52
N LEU A 16 1.48 3.07 -1.38
CA LEU A 16 1.28 3.67 -0.08
C LEU A 16 2.55 4.39 0.37
N ASP A 17 3.63 3.67 0.60
CA ASP A 17 4.85 4.22 1.20
C ASP A 17 5.64 5.10 0.21
N GLY A 18 5.98 6.32 0.61
CA GLY A 18 6.68 7.26 -0.25
C GLY A 18 5.85 7.82 -1.42
N THR A 19 4.55 7.48 -1.49
CA THR A 19 3.62 7.98 -2.51
C THR A 19 2.39 8.62 -1.88
N LEU A 20 1.43 7.83 -1.38
CA LEU A 20 0.26 8.37 -0.65
C LEU A 20 0.63 8.80 0.77
N TYR A 21 1.35 7.93 1.47
CA TYR A 21 1.94 8.17 2.76
C TYR A 21 3.35 8.73 2.57
N PRO A 22 3.64 9.96 3.00
CA PRO A 22 4.95 10.57 2.81
C PRO A 22 6.07 9.73 3.41
N GLY A 23 7.23 9.70 2.74
CA GLY A 23 8.39 8.96 3.21
C GLY A 23 9.11 9.69 4.36
N ALA A 24 9.88 8.93 5.15
CA ALA A 24 10.65 9.41 6.31
C ALA A 24 11.70 10.50 6.01
N TYR A 25 11.96 10.79 4.73
CA TYR A 25 12.91 11.81 4.28
C TYR A 25 12.26 13.18 4.04
N GLU A 26 10.93 13.31 4.17
CA GLU A 26 10.28 14.61 4.23
C GLU A 26 10.49 15.22 5.63
N GLU A 27 11.38 16.21 5.70
CA GLU A 27 11.85 16.91 6.91
C GLU A 27 10.80 17.02 8.05
N GLU A 28 11.05 16.31 9.15
CA GLU A 28 10.28 16.27 10.39
C GLU A 28 8.87 15.61 10.36
N PRO A 29 8.43 15.02 11.50
CA PRO A 29 7.08 14.45 11.66
C PRO A 29 5.91 15.41 11.41
N LYS A 30 6.16 16.70 11.18
CA LYS A 30 5.15 17.71 10.84
C LYS A 30 4.91 17.79 9.33
N ALA A 31 5.94 17.59 8.50
CA ALA A 31 5.81 17.59 7.04
C ALA A 31 5.04 16.36 6.57
N GLU A 32 5.37 15.17 7.10
CA GLU A 32 4.64 13.91 6.83
C GLU A 32 3.13 14.05 7.09
N ARG A 33 2.76 14.75 8.16
CA ARG A 33 1.35 14.96 8.55
C ARG A 33 0.61 15.89 7.59
N ARG A 34 1.29 16.92 7.09
CA ARG A 34 0.71 17.87 6.12
C ARG A 34 0.65 17.25 4.72
N GLY A 35 1.66 16.48 4.34
CA GLY A 35 1.72 15.75 3.07
C GLY A 35 0.58 14.73 2.96
N LEU A 36 0.38 13.92 4.00
CA LEU A 36 -0.71 12.93 4.03
C LEU A 36 -2.09 13.58 3.87
N LEU A 37 -2.39 14.63 4.63
CA LEU A 37 -3.70 15.30 4.53
C LEU A 37 -3.93 15.90 3.13
N LYS A 38 -2.92 16.56 2.57
CA LYS A 38 -2.99 17.12 1.21
C LYS A 38 -3.19 16.03 0.15
N ASN A 39 -2.49 14.91 0.29
CA ASN A 39 -2.66 13.76 -0.61
C ASN A 39 -4.09 13.21 -0.50
N MET A 40 -4.63 13.10 0.72
CA MET A 40 -6.00 12.63 0.93
C MET A 40 -7.07 13.60 0.41
N GLU A 41 -6.82 14.92 0.43
CA GLU A 41 -7.68 15.91 -0.24
C GLU A 41 -7.73 15.69 -1.75
N GLN A 42 -6.58 15.39 -2.38
CA GLN A 42 -6.53 15.07 -3.82
C GLN A 42 -7.22 13.74 -4.13
N VAL A 43 -7.07 12.73 -3.27
CA VAL A 43 -7.81 11.47 -3.36
C VAL A 43 -9.32 11.74 -3.32
N ALA A 44 -9.79 12.54 -2.37
CA ALA A 44 -11.20 12.89 -2.25
C ALA A 44 -11.71 13.63 -3.50
N ALA A 45 -10.91 14.55 -4.06
CA ALA A 45 -11.27 15.26 -5.29
C ALA A 45 -11.42 14.31 -6.49
N LEU A 46 -10.53 13.33 -6.65
CA LEU A 46 -10.63 12.31 -7.70
C LEU A 46 -11.86 11.41 -7.49
N GLN A 47 -12.11 10.99 -6.25
CA GLN A 47 -13.27 10.17 -5.90
C GLN A 47 -14.59 10.91 -6.15
N ALA A 48 -14.64 12.22 -5.90
CA ALA A 48 -15.80 13.06 -6.23
C ALA A 48 -16.09 13.14 -7.74
N LEU A 49 -15.07 12.92 -8.58
CA LEU A 49 -15.21 12.80 -10.04
C LEU A 49 -15.57 11.37 -10.49
N GLY A 50 -15.82 10.45 -9.56
CA GLY A 50 -16.10 9.05 -9.85
C GLY A 50 -14.86 8.23 -10.20
N ILE A 51 -13.65 8.74 -9.92
CA ILE A 51 -12.38 8.04 -10.15
C ILE A 51 -11.92 7.42 -8.84
N PRO A 52 -12.08 6.10 -8.62
CA PRO A 52 -11.59 5.45 -7.42
C PRO A 52 -10.05 5.50 -7.38
N VAL A 53 -9.53 5.83 -6.20
CA VAL A 53 -8.11 5.67 -5.86
C VAL A 53 -7.97 4.44 -4.98
N ILE A 54 -7.21 3.46 -5.44
CA ILE A 54 -7.04 2.15 -4.81
C ILE A 54 -5.58 2.02 -4.34
N PRO A 55 -5.34 1.84 -3.03
CA PRO A 55 -3.98 1.63 -2.54
C PRO A 55 -3.47 0.25 -2.99
N ALA A 56 -2.22 0.20 -3.42
CA ALA A 56 -1.49 -1.01 -3.77
C ALA A 56 -0.18 -1.05 -3.00
N THR A 57 0.00 -1.97 -2.05
CA THR A 57 1.11 -1.91 -1.10
C THR A 57 1.63 -3.29 -0.70
N GLY A 58 2.91 -3.34 -0.31
CA GLY A 58 3.51 -4.50 0.35
C GLY A 58 2.99 -4.74 1.77
N ASN A 59 2.39 -3.72 2.41
CA ASN A 59 1.82 -3.86 3.74
C ASN A 59 0.58 -4.77 3.74
N ASN A 60 0.35 -5.46 4.85
CA ASN A 60 -0.97 -6.04 5.11
C ASN A 60 -1.99 -4.93 5.44
N VAL A 61 -3.28 -5.27 5.41
CA VAL A 61 -4.39 -4.30 5.63
C VAL A 61 -4.23 -3.57 6.98
N GLY A 62 -3.78 -4.25 8.03
CA GLY A 62 -3.61 -3.67 9.37
C GLY A 62 -2.51 -2.61 9.43
N PHE A 63 -1.34 -2.90 8.86
CA PHE A 63 -0.23 -1.93 8.79
C PHE A 63 -0.57 -0.76 7.86
N ALA A 64 -1.19 -1.05 6.71
CA ALA A 64 -1.66 0.00 5.81
C ALA A 64 -2.69 0.92 6.49
N GLN A 65 -3.60 0.36 7.30
CA GLN A 65 -4.62 1.14 7.99
C GLN A 65 -4.04 2.15 8.98
N LYS A 66 -2.96 1.80 9.69
CA LYS A 66 -2.28 2.69 10.64
C LYS A 66 -1.71 3.94 9.96
N LYS A 67 -1.30 3.83 8.70
CA LYS A 67 -0.75 4.93 7.89
C LYS A 67 -1.84 5.88 7.37
N LEU A 68 -3.09 5.43 7.31
CA LEU A 68 -4.24 6.25 6.90
C LEU A 68 -5.09 6.68 8.09
N LEU A 69 -4.44 7.00 9.21
CA LEU A 69 -5.07 7.67 10.34
C LEU A 69 -4.74 9.16 10.31
N VAL A 70 -5.64 9.96 10.86
CA VAL A 70 -5.39 11.36 11.13
C VAL A 70 -4.26 11.43 12.15
N PRO A 71 -3.20 12.20 11.88
CA PRO A 71 -2.08 12.25 12.79
C PRO A 71 -2.46 12.66 14.21
N GLY A 72 -2.07 11.87 15.20
CA GLY A 72 -2.41 12.09 16.61
C GLY A 72 -3.85 11.70 16.99
N SER A 73 -4.54 10.95 16.14
CA SER A 73 -5.92 10.51 16.37
C SER A 73 -6.15 9.10 15.81
N ASP A 74 -7.14 8.38 16.36
CA ASP A 74 -7.62 7.11 15.79
C ASP A 74 -8.64 7.31 14.65
N ARG A 75 -8.93 8.56 14.30
CA ARG A 75 -9.82 8.87 13.18
C ARG A 75 -9.19 8.40 11.87
N LYS A 76 -9.89 7.55 11.13
CA LYS A 76 -9.44 7.04 9.83
C LYS A 76 -9.65 8.11 8.74
N LEU A 77 -8.63 8.33 7.92
CA LEU A 77 -8.73 9.11 6.68
C LEU A 77 -9.42 8.29 5.59
N GLN A 78 -9.19 6.98 5.61
CA GLN A 78 -9.88 5.99 4.79
C GLN A 78 -9.95 4.66 5.56
N ASP A 79 -11.10 3.97 5.48
CA ASP A 79 -11.25 2.64 6.10
C ASP A 79 -10.92 1.53 5.09
N LEU A 80 -9.71 0.99 5.19
CA LEU A 80 -9.20 -0.07 4.30
C LEU A 80 -9.86 -1.42 4.54
N ARG A 81 -10.62 -1.58 5.63
CA ARG A 81 -11.36 -2.82 5.88
C ARG A 81 -12.56 -2.96 4.96
N VAL A 82 -13.16 -1.85 4.54
CA VAL A 82 -14.36 -1.79 3.69
C VAL A 82 -14.09 -1.14 2.32
N SER A 83 -12.85 -0.72 2.06
CA SER A 83 -12.42 -0.18 0.77
C SER A 83 -11.74 -1.25 -0.11
N PRO A 84 -11.75 -1.09 -1.44
CA PRO A 84 -10.90 -1.87 -2.32
C PRO A 84 -9.41 -1.59 -2.05
N GLY A 85 -8.55 -2.55 -2.38
CA GLY A 85 -7.10 -2.42 -2.21
C GLY A 85 -6.33 -3.67 -2.62
N ILE A 86 -5.04 -3.48 -2.91
CA ILE A 86 -4.09 -4.54 -3.21
C ILE A 86 -3.05 -4.54 -2.07
N TYR A 87 -2.91 -5.67 -1.39
CA TYR A 87 -2.11 -5.78 -0.17
C TYR A 87 -1.13 -6.95 -0.28
N CYS A 88 -0.10 -6.94 0.56
CA CYS A 88 0.92 -7.98 0.60
C CYS A 88 1.50 -8.27 -0.80
N ASN A 89 1.79 -7.22 -1.58
CA ASN A 89 2.28 -7.31 -2.97
C ASN A 89 1.36 -8.14 -3.89
N GLY A 90 0.04 -8.00 -3.70
CA GLY A 90 -0.97 -8.70 -4.48
C GLY A 90 -1.29 -10.11 -3.99
N ALA A 91 -0.71 -10.57 -2.88
CA ALA A 91 -1.14 -11.81 -2.25
C ALA A 91 -2.54 -11.70 -1.63
N LEU A 92 -3.05 -10.49 -1.40
CA LEU A 92 -4.43 -10.22 -1.03
C LEU A 92 -4.99 -9.07 -1.88
N VAL A 93 -6.11 -9.30 -2.58
CA VAL A 93 -6.82 -8.31 -3.37
C VAL A 93 -8.24 -8.17 -2.85
N LYS A 94 -8.64 -6.94 -2.54
CA LYS A 94 -9.98 -6.60 -2.07
C LYS A 94 -10.69 -5.71 -3.09
N GLY A 95 -11.95 -6.05 -3.33
CA GLY A 95 -12.87 -5.32 -4.19
C GLY A 95 -13.72 -4.29 -3.46
N VAL A 96 -14.78 -3.87 -4.15
CA VAL A 96 -15.79 -2.95 -3.62
C VAL A 96 -16.38 -3.50 -2.31
N GLY A 97 -16.55 -2.64 -1.31
CA GLY A 97 -17.02 -3.02 0.03
C GLY A 97 -16.01 -3.80 0.86
N GLY A 98 -14.76 -3.93 0.40
CA GLY A 98 -13.72 -4.68 1.08
C GLY A 98 -13.86 -6.20 0.94
N LYS A 99 -14.68 -6.68 -0.01
CA LYS A 99 -14.81 -8.11 -0.29
C LYS A 99 -13.51 -8.65 -0.85
N GLU A 100 -13.02 -9.77 -0.34
CA GLU A 100 -11.88 -10.47 -0.90
C GLU A 100 -12.20 -10.97 -2.32
N ILE A 101 -11.39 -10.57 -3.29
CA ILE A 101 -11.48 -11.03 -4.69
C ILE A 101 -10.48 -12.16 -4.93
N ASP A 102 -9.26 -12.02 -4.40
CA ASP A 102 -8.18 -12.99 -4.55
C ASP A 102 -7.34 -13.03 -3.27
N ALA A 103 -6.95 -14.22 -2.87
CA ALA A 103 -6.02 -14.47 -1.79
C ALA A 103 -5.11 -15.64 -2.16
N ARG A 104 -3.81 -15.35 -2.24
CA ARG A 104 -2.76 -16.29 -2.61
C ARG A 104 -1.88 -16.54 -1.39
N PRO A 105 -2.26 -17.47 -0.50
CA PRO A 105 -1.45 -17.78 0.66
C PRO A 105 -0.09 -18.32 0.21
N LEU A 106 0.98 -17.83 0.83
CA LEU A 106 2.35 -18.26 0.57
C LEU A 106 2.65 -19.70 1.08
N THR A 107 1.64 -20.40 1.59
CA THR A 107 1.73 -21.67 2.31
C THR A 107 2.33 -22.80 1.47
N ALA A 108 2.28 -22.72 0.15
CA ALA A 108 2.93 -23.68 -0.74
C ALA A 108 4.34 -23.27 -1.21
N PHE A 109 4.64 -21.97 -1.23
CA PHE A 109 5.90 -21.44 -1.75
C PHE A 109 7.00 -21.44 -0.68
N VAL A 110 6.68 -20.97 0.53
CA VAL A 110 7.68 -20.81 1.60
C VAL A 110 8.32 -22.13 2.00
N PRO A 111 7.56 -23.22 2.25
CA PRO A 111 8.19 -24.51 2.56
C PRO A 111 9.07 -25.01 1.42
N ARG A 112 8.62 -24.92 0.16
CA ARG A 112 9.42 -25.34 -1.00
C ARG A 112 10.69 -24.51 -1.18
N PHE A 113 10.61 -23.20 -0.95
CA PHE A 113 11.77 -22.32 -0.98
C PHE A 113 12.76 -22.70 0.14
N VAL A 114 12.26 -22.91 1.36
CA VAL A 114 13.09 -23.32 2.50
C VAL A 114 13.73 -24.67 2.23
N ASP A 115 12.97 -25.66 1.77
CA ASP A 115 13.48 -27.00 1.44
C ASP A 115 14.56 -26.93 0.35
N ALA A 116 14.33 -26.15 -0.72
CA ALA A 116 15.31 -25.95 -1.79
C ALA A 116 16.57 -25.22 -1.28
N TRP A 117 16.41 -24.19 -0.45
CA TRP A 117 17.51 -23.42 0.13
C TRP A 117 18.35 -24.25 1.11
N VAL A 118 17.70 -25.10 1.91
CA VAL A 118 18.38 -26.00 2.85
C VAL A 118 19.07 -27.17 2.12
N ALA A 119 18.48 -27.68 1.04
CA ALA A 119 19.06 -28.77 0.25
C ALA A 119 20.28 -28.33 -0.57
N ALA A 120 20.36 -27.06 -0.94
CA ALA A 120 21.48 -26.48 -1.68
C ALA A 120 21.81 -25.08 -1.13
N PRO A 121 22.37 -24.97 0.09
CA PRO A 121 22.75 -23.69 0.64
C PRO A 121 23.78 -23.05 -0.29
N PRO A 122 23.69 -21.75 -0.60
CA PRO A 122 24.69 -21.10 -1.42
C PRO A 122 26.07 -21.33 -0.80
N ALA A 123 27.03 -21.80 -1.60
CA ALA A 123 28.42 -21.92 -1.19
C ALA A 123 28.86 -20.55 -0.68
N GLU A 124 29.34 -20.48 0.57
CA GLU A 124 29.64 -19.27 1.34
C GLU A 124 29.75 -18.00 0.49
N VAL A 125 28.62 -17.33 0.30
CA VAL A 125 28.65 -15.94 -0.18
C VAL A 125 28.83 -15.12 1.08
N ALA A 126 30.08 -14.75 1.35
CA ALA A 126 30.41 -13.74 2.33
C ALA A 126 29.48 -12.52 2.14
N GLY A 127 28.63 -12.26 3.13
CA GLY A 127 27.80 -11.06 3.19
C GLY A 127 26.40 -11.20 2.59
N VAL A 128 25.52 -11.97 3.23
CA VAL A 128 24.08 -11.72 3.10
C VAL A 128 23.64 -10.87 4.30
N CYS A 129 23.48 -9.57 4.06
CA CYS A 129 22.71 -8.70 4.95
C CYS A 129 21.23 -9.08 4.83
N ILE A 130 20.67 -9.68 5.88
CA ILE A 130 19.22 -9.71 6.08
C ILE A 130 18.88 -8.40 6.80
N GLY A 131 18.57 -7.36 6.02
CA GLY A 131 18.09 -6.09 6.56
C GLY A 131 16.66 -6.24 7.08
N GLY A 132 16.48 -6.03 8.38
CA GLY A 132 15.19 -5.74 9.01
C GLY A 132 14.89 -4.24 9.03
#